data_AF-A0A285T081-F1
#
_entry.id   AF-A0A285T081-F1
#
_cell.length_a   1.000
_cell.length_b   1.000
_cell.length_c   1.000
_cell.angle_alpha   90.00
_cell.angle_beta   90.00
_cell.angle_gamma   90.00
#
_symmetry.space_group_name_H-M   'P 1'
#
loop_
_entity.id
_entity.type
_entity.pdbx_description
1 polymer ?
#
loop_
_entity_poly.entity_id
_entity_poly.type
_entity_poly.pdbx_seq_one_letter_code
_entity_poly.pdbx_strand_id
1 'polypeptide(L)'
;MGYLGNCWSFILSLFLYLCCKIYIYMKYYCLLSILLFSLIACGSSDDKEPQSEDVTIKCSPEKIEAVAQASQYVVNVVCSGKEWTAFASDDCSSWVKVNVMGSSSSQGTATVIVSAHTGTTSRTGTVVVKSGATRVSIPLTQAAPLSVSQTELYSNSIGESFVLSVIASGEWNVKSNDSWISAEKNSGEIVVTTLANDAKISRTGTVEVVAGAEKVTVTVIQESAEDLDINTPEGYRLVWHDEFNEGTSLGNDWTHEVQGAGWVNNELQNYVNGSADGKRVTELVDGKLNINCFKGSDGKIYSGRVYAKVNTGWEYGYFEARIMLPEGKGTWPAFWMMPVGNDWNTNPWPMCGEIDIMEEVGVVPNEVSSSIHTQDYNHTIGTQKTHAMTIEQAEGEFHLYALEWTEDAITTYVDGKVQLAVTKQQLGAGHNQWPFHYAFYPILNLAWGGDWGGMNGVDESALPVTMKVDYVRVFQKK
;
A
#
# COMPACT_ATOMS: atom_id res chain seq x y z
N MET A 1 27.14 -43.09 24.47
CA MET A 1 26.57 -42.42 23.28
C MET A 1 26.21 -41.00 23.70
N GLY A 2 26.74 -39.91 23.16
CA GLY A 2 27.77 -39.74 22.14
C GLY A 2 28.36 -38.33 22.28
N TYR A 3 29.64 -38.28 22.61
CA TYR A 3 30.54 -37.15 22.32
C TYR A 3 30.79 -37.16 20.80
N LEU A 4 29.96 -36.50 19.99
CA LEU A 4 30.16 -36.42 18.53
C LEU A 4 29.61 -35.14 17.86
N GLY A 5 29.24 -34.10 18.64
CA GLY A 5 28.66 -32.86 18.09
C GLY A 5 29.65 -31.72 17.79
N ASN A 6 30.86 -31.72 18.36
CA ASN A 6 31.75 -30.54 18.33
C ASN A 6 32.92 -30.62 17.33
N CYS A 7 33.01 -31.66 16.49
CA CYS A 7 34.09 -31.76 15.48
C CYS A 7 33.75 -31.10 14.13
N TRP A 8 32.48 -30.78 13.85
CA TRP A 8 32.08 -30.26 12.53
C TRP A 8 32.26 -28.74 12.39
N SER A 9 32.19 -27.98 13.49
CA SER A 9 32.31 -26.51 13.46
C SER A 9 33.77 -26.03 13.29
N PHE A 10 34.75 -26.85 13.70
CA PHE A 10 36.19 -26.55 13.55
C PHE A 10 36.74 -26.84 12.16
N ILE A 11 36.17 -27.82 11.44
CA ILE A 11 36.63 -28.21 10.09
C ILE A 11 36.14 -27.21 9.02
N LEU A 12 34.92 -26.68 9.17
CA LEU A 12 34.35 -25.71 8.23
C LEU A 12 35.04 -24.33 8.30
N SER A 13 35.47 -23.92 9.51
CA SER A 13 36.20 -22.67 9.73
C SER A 13 37.64 -22.72 9.20
N LEU A 14 38.27 -23.89 9.20
CA LEU A 14 39.62 -24.09 8.63
C LEU A 14 39.60 -24.12 7.09
N PHE A 15 38.50 -24.59 6.48
CA PHE A 15 38.33 -24.62 5.02
C PHE A 15 38.08 -23.22 4.43
N LEU A 16 37.29 -22.37 5.09
CA LEU A 16 37.09 -20.98 4.65
C LEU A 16 38.37 -20.13 4.80
N TYR A 17 39.19 -20.38 5.82
CA TYR A 17 40.45 -19.67 6.03
C TYR A 17 41.54 -20.04 5.01
N LEU A 18 41.55 -21.30 4.53
CA LEU A 18 42.49 -21.76 3.47
C LEU A 18 42.10 -21.24 2.08
N CYS A 19 40.81 -21.20 1.74
CA CYS A 19 40.33 -20.68 0.45
C CYS A 19 40.59 -19.17 0.28
N CYS A 20 40.53 -18.38 1.36
CA CYS A 20 40.76 -16.94 1.31
C CYS A 20 42.25 -16.58 1.08
N LYS A 21 43.19 -17.43 1.53
CA LYS A 21 44.64 -17.23 1.29
C LYS A 21 45.13 -17.69 -0.08
N ILE A 22 44.47 -18.64 -0.73
CA ILE A 22 44.86 -19.14 -2.07
C ILE A 22 44.46 -18.16 -3.18
N TYR A 23 43.36 -17.41 -3.02
CA TYR A 23 42.89 -16.45 -4.02
C TYR A 23 43.76 -15.16 -4.08
N ILE A 24 44.45 -14.82 -2.98
CA ILE A 24 45.31 -13.63 -2.90
C ILE A 24 46.74 -13.94 -3.42
N TYR A 25 47.20 -15.19 -3.37
CA TYR A 25 48.53 -15.59 -3.86
C TYR A 25 48.62 -15.82 -5.38
N MET A 26 47.50 -16.09 -6.06
CA MET A 26 47.48 -16.31 -7.53
C MET A 26 47.52 -15.03 -8.38
N LYS A 27 47.32 -13.86 -7.77
CA LYS A 27 47.26 -12.57 -8.51
C LYS A 27 48.61 -11.85 -8.63
N TYR A 28 49.66 -12.35 -7.98
CA TYR A 28 50.98 -11.69 -7.93
C TYR A 28 52.13 -12.45 -8.64
N TYR A 29 51.87 -13.60 -9.27
CA TYR A 29 52.93 -14.44 -9.89
C TYR A 29 52.96 -14.50 -11.42
N CYS A 30 52.16 -13.70 -12.15
CA CYS A 30 52.22 -13.64 -13.62
C CYS A 30 52.84 -12.35 -14.19
N LEU A 31 53.48 -11.51 -13.36
CA LEU A 31 53.98 -10.19 -13.78
C LEU A 31 55.48 -9.98 -13.58
N LEU A 32 56.27 -11.03 -13.30
CA LEU A 32 57.70 -10.86 -13.05
C LEU A 32 58.55 -12.05 -13.49
N SER A 33 58.50 -12.41 -14.77
CA SER A 33 59.55 -13.21 -15.40
C SER A 33 59.39 -13.13 -16.91
N ILE A 34 60.20 -12.30 -17.56
CA ILE A 34 60.84 -12.46 -18.88
C ILE A 34 61.45 -11.09 -19.19
N LEU A 35 62.64 -10.87 -18.65
CA LEU A 35 63.57 -9.82 -19.07
C LEU A 35 64.97 -10.35 -18.81
N LEU A 36 65.82 -10.24 -19.83
CA LEU A 36 67.21 -10.72 -19.94
C LEU A 36 67.43 -12.21 -20.23
N PHE A 37 67.48 -12.54 -21.53
CA PHE A 37 68.67 -13.17 -22.08
C PHE A 37 68.95 -12.58 -23.47
N SER A 38 70.09 -11.92 -23.59
CA SER A 38 70.67 -11.46 -24.85
C SER A 38 71.81 -12.38 -25.26
N LEU A 39 71.90 -12.62 -26.57
CA LEU A 39 73.08 -12.88 -27.43
C LEU A 39 73.19 -14.22 -28.19
N ILE A 40 73.07 -14.05 -29.52
CA ILE A 40 73.78 -14.67 -30.65
C ILE A 40 73.08 -15.85 -31.35
N ALA A 41 72.46 -15.54 -32.50
CA ALA A 41 72.58 -16.32 -33.72
C ALA A 41 72.42 -15.39 -34.94
N CYS A 42 73.45 -15.32 -35.78
CA CYS A 42 73.42 -14.66 -37.09
C CYS A 42 72.38 -15.32 -38.01
N GLY A 43 71.68 -14.51 -38.80
CA GLY A 43 70.90 -14.96 -39.95
C GLY A 43 70.39 -13.76 -40.74
N SER A 44 71.03 -13.49 -41.88
CA SER A 44 70.67 -12.41 -42.80
C SER A 44 69.39 -12.71 -43.57
N SER A 45 68.47 -11.75 -43.65
CA SER A 45 67.73 -11.45 -44.87
C SER A 45 66.92 -10.17 -44.67
N ASP A 46 67.04 -9.26 -45.63
CA ASP A 46 66.29 -8.02 -45.75
C ASP A 46 64.78 -8.24 -45.67
N ASP A 47 64.12 -7.69 -44.65
CA ASP A 47 62.68 -7.44 -44.67
C ASP A 47 62.42 -6.00 -44.22
N LYS A 48 61.89 -5.22 -45.15
CA LYS A 48 61.42 -3.86 -44.91
C LYS A 48 60.27 -3.91 -43.90
N GLU A 49 60.40 -3.19 -42.79
CA GLU A 49 59.27 -2.87 -41.92
C GLU A 49 58.14 -2.22 -42.76
N PRO A 50 56.90 -2.74 -42.72
CA PRO A 50 55.77 -2.04 -43.31
C PRO A 50 55.45 -0.83 -42.44
N GLN A 51 55.48 0.36 -43.03
CA GLN A 51 54.91 1.56 -42.42
C GLN A 51 53.42 1.29 -42.11
N SER A 52 53.03 1.37 -40.84
CA SER A 52 51.61 1.37 -40.47
C SER A 52 51.00 2.68 -40.96
N GLU A 53 50.14 2.62 -41.97
CA GLU A 53 49.24 3.73 -42.27
C GLU A 53 48.38 3.97 -41.03
N ASP A 54 48.51 5.15 -40.41
CA ASP A 54 47.68 5.55 -39.28
C ASP A 54 46.21 5.63 -39.74
N VAL A 55 45.42 4.63 -39.34
CA VAL A 55 43.98 4.57 -39.63
C VAL A 55 43.27 5.67 -38.82
N THR A 56 42.53 6.52 -39.51
CA THR A 56 41.71 7.59 -38.94
C THR A 56 40.22 7.26 -39.06
N ILE A 57 39.46 7.54 -38.01
CA ILE A 57 38.01 7.37 -37.96
C ILE A 57 37.40 8.71 -37.56
N LYS A 58 36.41 9.19 -38.31
CA LYS A 58 35.60 10.36 -37.97
C LYS A 58 34.14 9.97 -37.90
N CYS A 59 33.47 10.40 -36.84
CA CYS A 59 32.06 10.10 -36.58
C CYS A 59 31.27 11.41 -36.48
N SER A 60 30.07 11.44 -37.04
CA SER A 60 29.13 12.56 -36.91
C SER A 60 27.72 12.04 -36.69
N PRO A 61 27.04 12.37 -35.59
CA PRO A 61 27.48 13.25 -34.51
C PRO A 61 28.57 12.62 -33.61
N GLU A 62 29.29 13.46 -32.87
CA GLU A 62 30.33 13.02 -31.92
C GLU A 62 29.77 12.56 -30.57
N LYS A 63 28.50 12.85 -30.27
CA LYS A 63 27.76 12.39 -29.09
C LYS A 63 26.29 12.14 -29.43
N ILE A 64 25.60 11.33 -28.63
CA ILE A 64 24.16 11.07 -28.75
C ILE A 64 23.47 11.49 -27.45
N GLU A 65 22.45 12.34 -27.56
CA GLU A 65 21.58 12.74 -26.45
C GLU A 65 20.18 12.20 -26.74
N ALA A 66 19.86 11.09 -26.07
CA ALA A 66 18.63 10.34 -26.27
C ALA A 66 17.51 10.78 -25.32
N VAL A 67 16.29 10.83 -25.85
CA VAL A 67 15.08 11.00 -25.04
C VAL A 67 14.74 9.71 -24.30
N ALA A 68 13.86 9.79 -23.30
CA ALA A 68 13.45 8.62 -22.53
C ALA A 68 12.73 7.58 -23.41
N GLN A 69 12.02 7.99 -24.46
CA GLN A 69 11.34 7.07 -25.38
C GLN A 69 12.33 6.30 -26.26
N ALA A 70 11.90 5.14 -26.74
CA ALA A 70 12.63 4.38 -27.73
C ALA A 70 12.86 5.23 -28.99
N SER A 71 14.12 5.32 -29.42
CA SER A 71 14.54 6.25 -30.46
C SER A 71 15.70 5.67 -31.26
N GLN A 72 15.94 6.22 -32.46
CA GLN A 72 17.03 5.81 -33.34
C GLN A 72 17.85 7.02 -33.75
N TYR A 73 19.17 6.84 -33.78
CA TYR A 73 20.14 7.86 -34.15
C TYR A 73 21.06 7.30 -35.22
N VAL A 74 21.41 8.13 -36.21
CA VAL A 74 22.33 7.73 -37.28
C VAL A 74 23.67 8.42 -37.07
N VAL A 75 24.72 7.62 -36.96
CA VAL A 75 26.11 8.10 -36.95
C VAL A 75 26.71 7.85 -38.32
N ASN A 76 27.13 8.92 -38.99
CA ASN A 76 27.94 8.84 -40.21
C ASN A 76 29.39 8.54 -39.83
N VAL A 77 30.00 7.55 -40.48
CA VAL A 77 31.37 7.12 -40.24
C VAL A 77 32.20 7.36 -41.50
N VAL A 78 33.34 8.03 -41.35
CA VAL A 78 34.38 8.14 -42.38
C VAL A 78 35.65 7.50 -41.83
N CYS A 79 36.13 6.46 -42.49
CA CYS A 79 37.27 5.66 -42.06
C CYS A 79 38.32 5.60 -43.19
N SER A 80 39.59 5.93 -42.89
CA SER A 80 40.68 5.79 -43.88
C SER A 80 41.13 4.33 -44.06
N GLY A 81 40.78 3.44 -43.11
CA GLY A 81 40.98 2.00 -43.21
C GLY A 81 39.93 1.32 -44.10
N LYS A 82 40.28 0.17 -44.69
CA LYS A 82 39.44 -0.56 -45.67
C LYS A 82 38.18 -1.21 -45.05
N GLU A 83 38.17 -1.47 -43.74
CA GLU A 83 37.03 -2.06 -43.02
C GLU A 83 36.88 -1.46 -41.62
N TRP A 84 35.63 -1.32 -41.15
CA TRP A 84 35.30 -0.82 -39.83
C TRP A 84 34.02 -1.47 -39.28
N THR A 85 33.79 -1.36 -37.97
CA THR A 85 32.57 -1.85 -37.31
C THR A 85 32.16 -0.89 -36.21
N ALA A 86 30.90 -1.01 -35.75
CA ALA A 86 30.40 -0.26 -34.61
C ALA A 86 29.53 -1.16 -33.72
N PHE A 87 29.62 -0.97 -32.40
CA PHE A 87 28.86 -1.75 -31.41
C PHE A 87 28.62 -0.93 -30.15
N ALA A 88 27.60 -1.30 -29.39
CA ALA A 88 27.37 -0.78 -28.04
C ALA A 88 28.36 -1.42 -27.06
N SER A 89 28.95 -0.63 -26.16
CA SER A 89 29.79 -1.17 -25.09
C SER A 89 28.98 -1.95 -24.05
N ASP A 90 29.66 -2.75 -23.24
CA ASP A 90 29.03 -3.65 -22.28
C ASP A 90 28.09 -2.90 -21.31
N ASP A 91 28.42 -1.66 -20.94
CA ASP A 91 27.63 -0.78 -20.06
C ASP A 91 26.25 -0.38 -20.64
N CYS A 92 26.06 -0.46 -21.96
CA CYS A 92 24.80 -0.10 -22.62
C CYS A 92 24.24 -1.15 -23.57
N SER A 93 24.94 -2.27 -23.79
CA SER A 93 24.52 -3.36 -24.67
C SER A 93 23.15 -3.98 -24.36
N SER A 94 22.67 -3.85 -23.12
CA SER A 94 21.34 -4.32 -22.71
C SER A 94 20.20 -3.42 -23.19
N TRP A 95 20.47 -2.17 -23.58
CA TRP A 95 19.46 -1.18 -23.99
C TRP A 95 19.85 -0.35 -25.22
N VAL A 96 21.02 -0.59 -25.82
CA VAL A 96 21.48 0.00 -27.08
C VAL A 96 21.87 -1.11 -28.06
N LYS A 97 21.33 -1.06 -29.28
CA LYS A 97 21.72 -1.91 -30.41
C LYS A 97 22.31 -1.06 -31.52
N VAL A 98 23.31 -1.58 -32.23
CA VAL A 98 23.95 -0.85 -33.33
C VAL A 98 23.89 -1.69 -34.60
N ASN A 99 23.26 -1.15 -35.64
CA ASN A 99 23.20 -1.76 -36.96
C ASN A 99 24.13 -1.00 -37.90
N VAL A 100 25.07 -1.71 -38.54
CA VAL A 100 26.11 -1.10 -39.38
C VAL A 100 25.81 -1.31 -40.86
N MET A 101 25.97 -0.27 -41.67
CA MET A 101 25.88 -0.32 -43.14
C MET A 101 27.10 0.34 -43.77
N GLY A 102 27.66 -0.25 -44.83
CA GLY A 102 28.84 0.30 -45.52
C GLY A 102 30.17 0.12 -44.75
N SER A 103 30.26 -0.90 -43.88
CA SER A 103 31.46 -1.22 -43.09
C SER A 103 32.68 -1.62 -43.91
N SER A 104 32.50 -2.03 -45.17
CA SER A 104 33.57 -2.41 -46.10
C SER A 104 33.98 -1.28 -47.04
N SER A 105 33.49 -0.07 -46.81
CA SER A 105 33.86 1.15 -47.54
C SER A 105 34.41 2.21 -46.59
N SER A 106 35.14 3.18 -47.14
CA SER A 106 35.67 4.33 -46.38
C SER A 106 34.60 5.23 -45.79
N GLN A 107 33.34 5.04 -46.18
CA GLN A 107 32.17 5.73 -45.64
C GLN A 107 31.04 4.74 -45.35
N GLY A 108 30.23 5.02 -44.34
CA GLY A 108 28.96 4.35 -44.11
C GLY A 108 28.29 4.85 -42.84
N THR A 109 27.35 4.07 -42.30
CA THR A 109 26.52 4.50 -41.18
C THR A 109 26.40 3.44 -40.10
N ALA A 110 26.32 3.90 -38.85
CA ALA A 110 25.92 3.11 -37.70
C ALA A 110 24.58 3.64 -37.17
N THR A 111 23.51 2.88 -37.35
CA THR A 111 22.20 3.17 -36.78
C THR A 111 22.17 2.65 -35.34
N VAL A 112 22.16 3.59 -34.39
CA VAL A 112 22.10 3.34 -32.96
C VAL A 112 20.63 3.34 -32.53
N ILE A 113 20.15 2.20 -32.08
CA ILE A 113 18.77 1.97 -31.63
C ILE A 113 18.80 1.95 -30.10
N VAL A 114 18.12 2.90 -29.47
CA VAL A 114 18.07 3.07 -28.02
C VAL A 114 16.69 2.63 -27.53
N SER A 115 16.66 1.67 -26.61
CA SER A 115 15.43 1.23 -25.96
C SER A 115 14.89 2.30 -25.00
N ALA A 116 13.58 2.25 -24.72
CA ALA A 116 12.96 3.16 -23.77
C ALA A 116 13.62 3.07 -22.37
N HIS A 117 13.65 4.19 -21.67
CA HIS A 117 14.10 4.31 -20.29
C HIS A 117 12.92 4.19 -19.34
N THR A 118 13.03 3.32 -18.33
CA THR A 118 12.00 3.12 -17.30
C THR A 118 12.47 3.42 -15.89
N GLY A 119 13.76 3.71 -15.68
CA GLY A 119 14.31 4.14 -14.40
C GLY A 119 14.12 5.64 -14.13
N THR A 120 14.56 6.08 -12.96
CA THR A 120 14.31 7.44 -12.41
C THR A 120 15.46 8.43 -12.59
N THR A 121 16.63 7.96 -13.03
CA THR A 121 17.82 8.80 -13.27
C THR A 121 18.29 8.64 -14.69
N SER A 122 18.86 9.69 -15.29
CA SER A 122 19.50 9.56 -16.60
C SER A 122 20.56 8.46 -16.59
N ARG A 123 20.69 7.73 -17.71
CA ARG A 123 21.73 6.71 -17.89
C ARG A 123 22.69 7.08 -19.00
N THR A 124 23.91 6.57 -18.92
CA THR A 124 24.96 6.80 -19.91
C THR A 124 25.42 5.48 -20.51
N GLY A 125 25.92 5.53 -21.73
CA GLY A 125 26.51 4.42 -22.44
C GLY A 125 27.50 4.90 -23.49
N THR A 126 28.17 3.98 -24.17
CA THR A 126 29.08 4.33 -25.26
C THR A 126 28.80 3.51 -26.51
N VAL A 127 28.83 4.16 -27.67
CA VAL A 127 28.91 3.48 -28.97
C VAL A 127 30.35 3.55 -29.44
N VAL A 128 30.96 2.39 -29.70
CA VAL A 128 32.36 2.29 -30.12
C VAL A 128 32.40 1.99 -31.61
N VAL A 129 33.08 2.85 -32.37
CA VAL A 129 33.45 2.61 -33.77
C VAL A 129 34.92 2.19 -33.82
N LYS A 130 35.22 1.10 -34.53
CA LYS A 130 36.56 0.49 -34.56
C LYS A 130 36.98 0.15 -35.98
N SER A 131 38.26 0.39 -36.28
CA SER A 131 38.96 -0.11 -37.47
C SER A 131 40.39 -0.49 -37.07
N GLY A 132 40.75 -1.76 -37.23
CA GLY A 132 42.04 -2.29 -36.74
C GLY A 132 42.23 -2.06 -35.23
N ALA A 133 43.29 -1.36 -34.85
CA ALA A 133 43.56 -0.96 -33.47
C ALA A 133 42.88 0.37 -33.07
N THR A 134 42.52 1.21 -34.06
CA THR A 134 41.92 2.54 -33.82
C THR A 134 40.47 2.41 -33.36
N ARG A 135 40.10 3.22 -32.36
CA ARG A 135 38.73 3.30 -31.82
C ARG A 135 38.30 4.76 -31.65
N VAL A 136 37.03 5.02 -31.92
CA VAL A 136 36.34 6.27 -31.56
C VAL A 136 35.15 5.91 -30.68
N SER A 137 35.05 6.57 -29.54
CA SER A 137 33.94 6.41 -28.59
C SER A 137 32.97 7.57 -28.76
N ILE A 138 31.71 7.25 -29.00
CA ILE A 138 30.62 8.20 -29.10
C ILE A 138 29.83 8.08 -27.80
N PRO A 139 29.99 9.03 -26.85
CA PRO A 139 29.21 9.02 -25.62
C PRO A 139 27.72 9.16 -25.93
N LEU A 140 26.92 8.36 -25.25
CA LEU A 140 25.48 8.35 -25.33
C LEU A 140 24.92 8.64 -23.93
N THR A 141 24.06 9.65 -23.82
CA THR A 141 23.30 9.92 -22.59
C THR A 141 21.82 9.75 -22.91
N GLN A 142 21.06 9.13 -22.02
CA GLN A 142 19.61 9.01 -22.14
C GLN A 142 18.92 9.59 -20.91
N ALA A 143 17.95 10.46 -21.15
CA ALA A 143 17.08 11.05 -20.14
C ALA A 143 16.24 9.99 -19.39
N ALA A 144 15.89 10.29 -18.13
CA ALA A 144 14.80 9.60 -17.43
C ALA A 144 13.44 10.14 -17.89
N PRO A 145 12.38 9.31 -17.92
CA PRO A 145 11.03 9.75 -18.24
C PRO A 145 10.50 10.73 -17.20
N LEU A 146 9.68 11.69 -17.65
CA LEU A 146 8.91 12.58 -16.81
C LEU A 146 8.06 11.76 -15.85
N SER A 147 8.20 12.04 -14.56
CA SER A 147 7.38 11.41 -13.53
C SER A 147 7.18 12.34 -12.34
N VAL A 148 6.12 12.06 -11.60
CA VAL A 148 5.74 12.73 -10.36
C VAL A 148 5.61 11.66 -9.27
N SER A 149 5.83 12.04 -8.00
CA SER A 149 5.74 11.10 -6.88
C SER A 149 4.33 10.54 -6.65
N GLN A 150 3.28 11.28 -7.03
CA GLN A 150 1.88 10.84 -6.95
C GLN A 150 1.09 11.36 -8.15
N THR A 151 0.25 10.50 -8.73
CA THR A 151 -0.65 10.86 -9.85
C THR A 151 -2.09 11.06 -9.41
N GLU A 152 -2.41 10.83 -8.15
CA GLU A 152 -3.71 11.08 -7.55
C GLU A 152 -3.51 11.75 -6.19
N LEU A 153 -4.27 12.80 -5.94
CA LEU A 153 -4.27 13.58 -4.71
C LEU A 153 -5.69 13.64 -4.17
N TYR A 154 -5.84 13.39 -2.87
CA TYR A 154 -7.11 13.42 -2.17
C TYR A 154 -7.09 14.53 -1.13
N SER A 155 -7.88 15.56 -1.39
CA SER A 155 -7.98 16.77 -0.59
C SER A 155 -9.18 16.73 0.33
N ASN A 156 -8.97 17.08 1.59
CA ASN A 156 -10.05 17.43 2.50
C ASN A 156 -10.80 18.66 1.98
N SER A 157 -12.06 18.78 2.39
CA SER A 157 -12.95 19.87 2.00
C SER A 157 -12.49 21.24 2.51
N ILE A 158 -11.74 21.31 3.60
CA ILE A 158 -11.16 22.58 4.12
C ILE A 158 -10.04 23.17 3.24
N GLY A 159 -9.52 22.39 2.28
CA GLY A 159 -8.35 22.75 1.50
C GLY A 159 -7.04 22.35 2.18
N GLU A 160 -6.04 21.97 1.39
CA GLU A 160 -4.73 21.53 1.88
C GLU A 160 -3.63 21.70 0.82
N SER A 161 -2.38 21.47 1.23
CA SER A 161 -1.22 21.53 0.35
C SER A 161 -0.51 20.18 0.27
N PHE A 162 -0.12 19.80 -0.95
CA PHE A 162 0.63 18.59 -1.27
C PHE A 162 1.98 18.95 -1.88
N VAL A 163 3.01 18.19 -1.56
CA VAL A 163 4.35 18.33 -2.17
C VAL A 163 4.63 17.10 -3.00
N LEU A 164 4.83 17.31 -4.31
CA LEU A 164 5.12 16.25 -5.26
C LEU A 164 6.55 16.40 -5.80
N SER A 165 7.36 15.36 -5.71
CA SER A 165 8.66 15.34 -6.39
C SER A 165 8.48 15.12 -7.89
N VAL A 166 9.25 15.83 -8.72
CA VAL A 166 9.22 15.76 -10.19
C VAL A 166 10.58 15.33 -10.72
N ILE A 167 10.59 14.29 -11.53
CA ILE A 167 11.75 13.91 -12.34
C ILE A 167 11.48 14.39 -13.76
N ALA A 168 12.34 15.24 -14.32
CA ALA A 168 12.24 15.71 -15.69
C ALA A 168 13.62 15.97 -16.30
N SER A 169 13.80 15.61 -17.56
CA SER A 169 15.01 15.92 -18.32
C SER A 169 14.91 17.29 -19.00
N GLY A 170 15.14 18.34 -18.23
CA GLY A 170 15.16 19.73 -18.72
C GLY A 170 14.06 20.61 -18.12
N GLU A 171 13.75 21.71 -18.80
CA GLU A 171 12.70 22.62 -18.35
C GLU A 171 11.32 21.97 -18.44
N TRP A 172 10.55 22.17 -17.40
CA TRP A 172 9.19 21.67 -17.28
C TRP A 172 8.27 22.75 -16.68
N ASN A 173 6.99 22.65 -17.00
CA ASN A 173 5.96 23.56 -16.54
C ASN A 173 4.84 22.79 -15.85
N VAL A 174 4.12 23.47 -14.97
CA VAL A 174 2.95 22.94 -14.27
C VAL A 174 1.77 23.87 -14.45
N LYS A 175 0.57 23.30 -14.63
CA LYS A 175 -0.67 24.06 -14.76
C LYS A 175 -1.85 23.29 -14.18
N SER A 176 -2.70 23.95 -13.41
CA SER A 176 -4.02 23.43 -13.03
C SER A 176 -5.08 23.74 -14.09
N ASN A 177 -6.09 22.87 -14.19
CA ASN A 177 -7.25 23.09 -15.07
C ASN A 177 -8.35 23.94 -14.40
N ASP A 178 -8.37 24.02 -13.08
CA ASP A 178 -9.45 24.58 -12.27
C ASP A 178 -8.96 25.67 -11.31
N SER A 179 -9.81 26.67 -11.05
CA SER A 179 -9.46 27.84 -10.22
C SER A 179 -9.33 27.55 -8.72
N TRP A 180 -9.86 26.42 -8.26
CA TRP A 180 -9.75 25.98 -6.86
C TRP A 180 -8.47 25.20 -6.59
N ILE A 181 -7.68 24.90 -7.63
CA ILE A 181 -6.37 24.26 -7.53
C ILE A 181 -5.29 25.27 -7.95
N SER A 182 -4.31 25.48 -7.11
CA SER A 182 -3.05 26.15 -7.46
C SER A 182 -1.93 25.11 -7.51
N ALA A 183 -0.99 25.29 -8.43
CA ALA A 183 0.17 24.42 -8.57
C ALA A 183 1.41 25.27 -8.84
N GLU A 184 2.35 25.25 -7.89
CA GLU A 184 3.55 26.06 -7.93
C GLU A 184 4.78 25.19 -8.12
N LYS A 185 5.62 25.53 -9.11
CA LYS A 185 6.90 24.86 -9.36
C LYS A 185 7.95 25.36 -8.37
N ASN A 186 8.54 24.45 -7.60
CA ASN A 186 9.64 24.70 -6.68
C ASN A 186 10.77 23.71 -6.94
N SER A 187 11.80 24.13 -7.69
CA SER A 187 13.05 23.38 -7.95
C SER A 187 13.01 21.84 -7.75
N GLY A 188 12.40 21.11 -8.68
CA GLY A 188 12.30 19.65 -8.63
C GLY A 188 11.06 19.13 -7.91
N GLU A 189 10.21 20.02 -7.42
CA GLU A 189 8.94 19.72 -6.75
C GLU A 189 7.80 20.61 -7.27
N ILE A 190 6.57 20.15 -7.03
CA ILE A 190 5.35 20.93 -7.21
C ILE A 190 4.64 21.02 -5.86
N VAL A 191 4.24 22.22 -5.48
CA VAL A 191 3.31 22.44 -4.37
C VAL A 191 1.91 22.61 -4.96
N VAL A 192 1.04 21.62 -4.76
CA VAL A 192 -0.37 21.68 -5.17
C VAL A 192 -1.18 22.13 -3.96
N THR A 193 -1.91 23.24 -4.05
CA THR A 193 -2.78 23.72 -2.97
C THR A 193 -4.22 23.82 -3.44
N THR A 194 -5.14 23.27 -2.66
CA THR A 194 -6.58 23.31 -2.90
C THR A 194 -7.24 24.36 -2.01
N LEU A 195 -8.20 25.11 -2.56
CA LEU A 195 -9.08 25.96 -1.77
C LEU A 195 -10.17 25.14 -1.09
N ALA A 196 -10.82 25.70 -0.07
CA ALA A 196 -11.97 25.07 0.56
C ALA A 196 -13.10 24.76 -0.46
N ASN A 197 -13.81 23.67 -0.23
CA ASN A 197 -15.00 23.26 -0.97
C ASN A 197 -16.23 23.43 -0.09
N ASP A 198 -16.96 24.52 -0.29
CA ASP A 198 -18.21 24.82 0.43
C ASP A 198 -19.44 24.14 -0.20
N ALA A 199 -19.24 23.35 -1.27
CA ALA A 199 -20.32 22.60 -1.90
C ALA A 199 -20.50 21.22 -1.26
N LYS A 200 -21.75 20.80 -1.07
CA LYS A 200 -22.15 19.46 -0.59
C LYS A 200 -21.94 18.33 -1.61
N ILE A 201 -21.01 18.52 -2.55
CA ILE A 201 -20.62 17.53 -3.53
C ILE A 201 -19.09 17.54 -3.65
N SER A 202 -18.51 16.35 -3.77
CA SER A 202 -17.09 16.20 -4.11
C SER A 202 -16.80 16.82 -5.48
N ARG A 203 -15.57 17.30 -5.68
CA ARG A 203 -15.13 17.87 -6.96
C ARG A 203 -13.80 17.28 -7.41
N THR A 204 -13.59 17.22 -8.72
CA THR A 204 -12.37 16.69 -9.33
C THR A 204 -11.78 17.71 -10.29
N GLY A 205 -10.47 17.89 -10.23
CA GLY A 205 -9.68 18.68 -11.17
C GLY A 205 -8.35 17.99 -11.45
N THR A 206 -7.48 18.66 -12.18
CA THR A 206 -6.20 18.11 -12.61
C THR A 206 -5.08 19.14 -12.55
N VAL A 207 -3.87 18.63 -12.29
CA VAL A 207 -2.60 19.35 -12.44
C VAL A 207 -1.79 18.64 -13.52
N GLU A 208 -1.39 19.37 -14.54
CA GLU A 208 -0.62 18.84 -15.65
C GLU A 208 0.83 19.30 -15.55
N VAL A 209 1.75 18.33 -15.58
CA VAL A 209 3.19 18.55 -15.64
C VAL A 209 3.65 18.24 -17.05
N VAL A 210 4.35 19.18 -17.69
CA VAL A 210 4.77 19.05 -19.09
C VAL A 210 6.27 19.35 -19.22
N ALA A 211 7.00 18.42 -19.84
CA ALA A 211 8.42 18.56 -20.16
C ALA A 211 8.62 18.22 -21.65
N GLY A 212 8.75 19.25 -22.49
CA GLY A 212 8.80 19.07 -23.95
C GLY A 212 7.53 18.40 -24.49
N ALA A 213 7.66 17.19 -25.03
CA ALA A 213 6.53 16.40 -25.54
C ALA A 213 5.93 15.44 -24.48
N GLU A 214 6.58 15.30 -23.33
CA GLU A 214 6.11 14.44 -22.25
C GLU A 214 5.11 15.18 -21.36
N LYS A 215 4.10 14.44 -20.91
CA LYS A 215 3.04 14.96 -20.04
C LYS A 215 2.65 13.93 -19.00
N VAL A 216 2.52 14.39 -17.76
CA VAL A 216 1.94 13.63 -16.66
C VAL A 216 0.77 14.43 -16.08
N THR A 217 -0.36 13.77 -15.88
CA THR A 217 -1.55 14.35 -15.26
C THR A 217 -1.68 13.82 -13.85
N VAL A 218 -1.81 14.72 -12.89
CA VAL A 218 -2.17 14.45 -11.50
C VAL A 218 -3.65 14.75 -11.35
N THR A 219 -4.44 13.77 -10.96
CA THR A 219 -5.86 13.95 -10.62
C THR A 219 -5.96 14.47 -9.18
N VAL A 220 -6.73 15.52 -8.96
CA VAL A 220 -7.01 16.05 -7.62
C VAL A 220 -8.50 15.86 -7.33
N ILE A 221 -8.81 15.02 -6.36
CA ILE A 221 -10.17 14.77 -5.87
C ILE A 221 -10.31 15.49 -4.54
N GLN A 222 -11.36 16.27 -4.36
CA GLN A 222 -11.62 16.97 -3.11
C GLN A 222 -13.00 16.60 -2.56
N GLU A 223 -13.03 16.28 -1.26
CA GLU A 223 -14.24 15.93 -0.51
C GLU A 223 -15.22 17.11 -0.41
N SER A 224 -16.44 16.80 0.02
CA SER A 224 -17.56 17.73 0.06
C SER A 224 -17.60 18.57 1.34
N ALA A 225 -18.39 19.64 1.33
CA ALA A 225 -18.60 20.49 2.49
C ALA A 225 -19.27 19.77 3.68
N GLU A 226 -19.98 18.66 3.44
CA GLU A 226 -20.59 17.88 4.52
C GLU A 226 -19.53 17.23 5.41
N ASP A 227 -18.30 17.13 4.90
CA ASP A 227 -17.16 16.54 5.56
C ASP A 227 -16.29 17.59 6.29
N LEU A 228 -16.68 18.88 6.30
CA LEU A 228 -15.88 19.96 6.89
C LEU A 228 -15.64 19.80 8.40
N ASP A 229 -16.61 19.23 9.11
CA ASP A 229 -16.55 19.03 10.56
C ASP A 229 -16.03 17.62 10.93
N ILE A 230 -15.63 16.82 9.94
CA ILE A 230 -15.08 15.49 10.16
C ILE A 230 -13.58 15.60 10.44
N ASN A 231 -13.20 15.21 11.65
CA ASN A 231 -11.80 15.10 12.03
C ASN A 231 -11.17 13.89 11.34
N THR A 232 -10.47 14.13 10.23
CA THR A 232 -9.71 13.09 9.53
C THR A 232 -8.38 12.81 10.25
N PRO A 233 -8.08 11.54 10.60
CA PRO A 233 -6.77 11.17 11.15
C PRO A 233 -5.61 11.57 10.24
N GLU A 234 -4.47 11.93 10.84
CA GLU A 234 -3.29 12.36 10.08
C GLU A 234 -2.81 11.29 9.09
N GLY A 235 -2.59 11.66 7.84
CA GLY A 235 -2.17 10.72 6.78
C GLY A 235 -3.30 9.87 6.20
N TYR A 236 -4.53 10.04 6.66
CA TYR A 236 -5.73 9.38 6.13
C TYR A 236 -6.60 10.35 5.33
N ARG A 237 -7.57 9.79 4.60
CA ARG A 237 -8.69 10.48 3.94
C ARG A 237 -9.99 9.77 4.27
N LEU A 238 -11.09 10.51 4.37
CA LEU A 238 -12.42 9.92 4.49
C LEU A 238 -12.75 9.16 3.20
N VAL A 239 -13.27 7.93 3.32
CA VAL A 239 -13.70 7.12 2.16
C VAL A 239 -15.15 6.68 2.24
N TRP A 240 -15.73 6.69 3.44
CA TRP A 240 -17.14 6.44 3.66
C TRP A 240 -17.54 6.88 5.06
N HIS A 241 -18.80 7.28 5.20
CA HIS A 241 -19.41 7.55 6.49
C HIS A 241 -20.93 7.46 6.42
N ASP A 242 -21.56 7.35 7.59
CA ASP A 242 -22.97 7.59 7.79
C ASP A 242 -23.15 8.40 9.08
N GLU A 243 -23.65 9.63 8.94
CA GLU A 243 -23.94 10.55 10.05
C GLU A 243 -25.40 10.44 10.52
N PHE A 244 -26.19 9.53 9.94
CA PHE A 244 -27.58 9.25 10.31
C PHE A 244 -28.53 10.47 10.32
N ASN A 245 -28.19 11.51 9.57
CA ASN A 245 -28.93 12.77 9.49
C ASN A 245 -30.07 12.75 8.46
N GLU A 246 -30.15 11.71 7.63
CA GLU A 246 -31.09 11.63 6.51
C GLU A 246 -32.19 10.58 6.73
N GLY A 247 -33.45 11.03 6.77
CA GLY A 247 -34.61 10.14 6.86
C GLY A 247 -34.91 9.64 8.28
N THR A 248 -35.56 8.47 8.37
CA THR A 248 -35.99 7.86 9.65
C THR A 248 -35.60 6.37 9.76
N SER A 249 -34.94 5.85 8.73
CA SER A 249 -34.52 4.46 8.60
C SER A 249 -33.17 4.41 7.89
N LEU A 250 -32.41 3.34 8.13
CA LEU A 250 -31.13 3.12 7.48
C LEU A 250 -31.24 3.12 5.94
N GLY A 251 -30.23 3.68 5.29
CA GLY A 251 -30.11 3.73 3.83
C GLY A 251 -29.62 2.42 3.21
N ASN A 252 -29.39 2.44 1.89
CA ASN A 252 -29.01 1.26 1.09
C ASN A 252 -27.61 0.72 1.39
N ASP A 253 -26.81 1.46 2.16
CA ASP A 253 -25.49 1.00 2.60
C ASP A 253 -25.57 -0.06 3.69
N TRP A 254 -26.74 -0.22 4.32
CA TRP A 254 -26.94 -1.12 5.44
C TRP A 254 -27.76 -2.35 5.04
N THR A 255 -27.40 -3.50 5.60
CA THR A 255 -28.15 -4.76 5.47
C THR A 255 -28.48 -5.30 6.86
N HIS A 256 -29.76 -5.62 7.11
CA HIS A 256 -30.17 -6.29 8.35
C HIS A 256 -29.89 -7.79 8.28
N GLU A 257 -29.31 -8.32 9.35
CA GLU A 257 -29.26 -9.76 9.60
C GLU A 257 -30.59 -10.23 10.20
N VAL A 258 -31.06 -11.41 9.78
CA VAL A 258 -32.34 -11.96 10.23
C VAL A 258 -32.13 -13.37 10.74
N GLN A 259 -32.16 -13.53 12.05
CA GLN A 259 -31.85 -14.79 12.73
C GLN A 259 -32.71 -14.98 13.96
N GLY A 260 -33.04 -16.24 14.25
CA GLY A 260 -33.78 -16.62 15.46
C GLY A 260 -32.90 -16.63 16.70
N ALA A 261 -33.54 -16.62 17.87
CA ALA A 261 -32.84 -16.82 19.14
C ALA A 261 -32.02 -18.12 19.15
N GLY A 262 -30.86 -18.08 19.78
CA GLY A 262 -29.93 -19.20 19.95
C GLY A 262 -28.96 -19.43 18.79
N TRP A 263 -28.85 -18.49 17.84
CA TRP A 263 -28.14 -18.72 16.58
C TRP A 263 -26.64 -19.01 16.72
N VAL A 264 -25.87 -18.12 17.35
CA VAL A 264 -24.39 -18.22 17.42
C VAL A 264 -23.86 -18.41 18.83
N ASN A 265 -24.33 -17.62 19.80
CA ASN A 265 -23.79 -17.60 21.17
C ASN A 265 -24.88 -17.82 22.23
N ASN A 266 -25.88 -18.65 21.92
CA ASN A 266 -27.07 -18.88 22.78
C ASN A 266 -27.85 -17.58 23.12
N GLU A 267 -27.70 -16.55 22.29
CA GLU A 267 -28.32 -15.24 22.46
C GLU A 267 -29.86 -15.35 22.41
N LEU A 268 -30.58 -14.54 23.19
CA LEU A 268 -32.02 -14.72 23.42
C LEU A 268 -32.90 -13.84 22.50
N GLN A 269 -32.31 -12.86 21.82
CA GLN A 269 -33.02 -12.02 20.86
C GLN A 269 -33.21 -12.70 19.51
N ASN A 270 -34.24 -12.26 18.80
CA ASN A 270 -34.42 -12.49 17.37
C ASN A 270 -33.96 -11.23 16.64
N TYR A 271 -32.95 -11.37 15.78
CA TYR A 271 -32.59 -10.31 14.85
C TYR A 271 -33.60 -10.29 13.71
N VAL A 272 -34.14 -9.10 13.41
CA VAL A 272 -35.22 -8.92 12.42
C VAL A 272 -34.91 -7.77 11.47
N ASN A 273 -35.56 -7.80 10.31
CA ASN A 273 -35.41 -6.77 9.30
C ASN A 273 -36.22 -5.50 9.66
N GLY A 274 -35.54 -4.54 10.29
CA GLY A 274 -36.03 -3.19 10.57
C GLY A 274 -37.09 -3.06 11.68
N SER A 275 -38.06 -3.97 11.77
CA SER A 275 -39.14 -3.90 12.77
C SER A 275 -39.75 -5.27 13.12
N ALA A 276 -40.33 -5.35 14.32
CA ALA A 276 -41.17 -6.44 14.79
C ALA A 276 -42.20 -5.93 15.79
N ASP A 277 -43.37 -6.57 15.86
CA ASP A 277 -44.44 -6.22 16.82
C ASP A 277 -44.82 -4.72 16.80
N GLY A 278 -44.80 -4.10 15.61
CA GLY A 278 -45.11 -2.67 15.42
C GLY A 278 -44.03 -1.69 15.93
N LYS A 279 -42.88 -2.18 16.41
CA LYS A 279 -41.74 -1.39 16.89
C LYS A 279 -40.52 -1.58 15.99
N ARG A 280 -39.70 -0.54 15.85
CA ARG A 280 -38.47 -0.58 15.05
C ARG A 280 -37.31 -1.12 15.89
N VAL A 281 -36.55 -2.06 15.34
CA VAL A 281 -35.27 -2.50 15.93
C VAL A 281 -34.11 -1.62 15.49
N THR A 282 -34.28 -0.88 14.38
CA THR A 282 -33.37 0.17 13.93
C THR A 282 -34.18 1.37 13.47
N GLU A 283 -33.84 2.57 13.95
CA GLU A 283 -34.49 3.81 13.51
C GLU A 283 -33.54 4.99 13.62
N LEU A 284 -33.73 6.01 12.78
CA LEU A 284 -32.96 7.25 12.85
C LEU A 284 -33.75 8.30 13.61
N VAL A 285 -33.19 8.80 14.71
CA VAL A 285 -33.81 9.78 15.62
C VAL A 285 -32.75 10.80 16.02
N ASP A 286 -33.04 12.09 15.81
CA ASP A 286 -32.16 13.20 16.19
C ASP A 286 -30.72 13.09 15.65
N GLY A 287 -30.60 12.68 14.38
CA GLY A 287 -29.32 12.53 13.68
C GLY A 287 -28.49 11.35 14.19
N LYS A 288 -29.14 10.26 14.64
CA LYS A 288 -28.49 9.09 15.25
C LYS A 288 -29.21 7.83 14.86
N LEU A 289 -28.47 6.74 14.73
CA LEU A 289 -29.02 5.40 14.67
C LEU A 289 -29.31 4.91 16.09
N ASN A 290 -30.56 4.55 16.35
CA ASN A 290 -30.98 3.78 17.51
C ASN A 290 -31.11 2.31 17.11
N ILE A 291 -30.36 1.42 17.77
CA ILE A 291 -30.58 -0.03 17.72
C ILE A 291 -31.31 -0.44 19.00
N ASN A 292 -32.59 -0.80 18.84
CA ASN A 292 -33.49 -1.06 19.95
C ASN A 292 -33.62 -2.56 20.21
N CYS A 293 -33.49 -2.95 21.48
CA CYS A 293 -33.83 -4.28 21.96
C CYS A 293 -35.06 -4.22 22.86
N PHE A 294 -36.09 -5.04 22.57
CA PHE A 294 -37.35 -5.00 23.31
C PHE A 294 -38.04 -6.38 23.36
N LYS A 295 -38.87 -6.57 24.37
CA LYS A 295 -39.79 -7.70 24.45
C LYS A 295 -41.09 -7.40 23.69
N GLY A 296 -41.45 -8.28 22.78
CA GLY A 296 -42.70 -8.24 22.01
C GLY A 296 -43.89 -8.78 22.79
N SER A 297 -45.09 -8.51 22.28
CA SER A 297 -46.36 -9.00 22.80
C SER A 297 -46.49 -10.53 22.79
N ASP A 298 -45.71 -11.21 21.93
CA ASP A 298 -45.60 -12.66 21.84
C ASP A 298 -44.60 -13.27 22.84
N GLY A 299 -44.00 -12.44 23.70
CA GLY A 299 -43.03 -12.83 24.71
C GLY A 299 -41.61 -13.03 24.20
N LYS A 300 -41.35 -12.87 22.90
CA LYS A 300 -40.00 -12.95 22.34
C LYS A 300 -39.27 -11.63 22.50
N ILE A 301 -37.94 -11.70 22.46
CA ILE A 301 -37.08 -10.52 22.43
C ILE A 301 -36.66 -10.27 20.98
N TYR A 302 -36.69 -9.01 20.57
CA TYR A 302 -36.33 -8.55 19.24
C TYR A 302 -35.22 -7.52 19.33
N SER A 303 -34.27 -7.56 18.38
CA SER A 303 -33.19 -6.58 18.28
C SER A 303 -32.70 -6.40 16.85
N GLY A 304 -31.75 -5.49 16.64
CA GLY A 304 -31.12 -5.21 15.36
C GLY A 304 -29.67 -5.68 15.32
N ARG A 305 -29.28 -6.22 14.16
CA ARG A 305 -27.90 -6.46 13.74
C ARG A 305 -27.79 -6.00 12.28
N VAL A 306 -26.89 -5.07 12.02
CA VAL A 306 -26.77 -4.41 10.71
C VAL A 306 -25.33 -4.39 10.23
N TYR A 307 -25.17 -4.56 8.92
CA TYR A 307 -23.89 -4.60 8.23
C TYR A 307 -23.74 -3.40 7.32
N ALA A 308 -22.69 -2.61 7.48
CA ALA A 308 -22.37 -1.51 6.59
C ALA A 308 -21.57 -2.02 5.39
N LYS A 309 -22.01 -1.74 4.16
CA LYS A 309 -21.30 -2.07 2.91
C LYS A 309 -20.84 -3.53 2.84
N VAL A 310 -21.69 -4.47 3.26
CA VAL A 310 -21.38 -5.91 3.40
C VAL A 310 -20.74 -6.57 2.17
N ASN A 311 -21.00 -6.04 0.97
CA ASN A 311 -20.49 -6.57 -0.30
C ASN A 311 -19.17 -5.95 -0.76
N THR A 312 -18.76 -4.82 -0.20
CA THR A 312 -17.56 -4.09 -0.64
C THR A 312 -16.53 -3.95 0.47
N GLY A 313 -16.95 -3.53 1.67
CA GLY A 313 -16.07 -3.28 2.81
C GLY A 313 -14.81 -2.50 2.47
N TRP A 314 -13.77 -2.67 3.31
CA TRP A 314 -12.46 -2.04 3.13
C TRP A 314 -11.36 -2.97 3.63
N GLU A 315 -10.23 -3.00 2.93
CA GLU A 315 -8.99 -3.60 3.41
C GLU A 315 -8.12 -2.50 3.99
N TYR A 316 -7.74 -2.64 5.27
CA TYR A 316 -7.06 -1.64 6.06
C TYR A 316 -7.85 -0.32 6.18
N GLY A 317 -7.44 0.52 7.12
CA GLY A 317 -8.04 1.83 7.32
C GLY A 317 -8.07 2.25 8.78
N TYR A 318 -8.68 3.40 9.00
CA TYR A 318 -9.11 3.84 10.30
C TYR A 318 -10.64 3.81 10.33
N PHE A 319 -11.22 3.06 11.25
CA PHE A 319 -12.67 2.90 11.38
C PHE A 319 -13.05 3.49 12.73
N GLU A 320 -14.08 4.32 12.78
CA GLU A 320 -14.58 4.84 14.05
C GLU A 320 -16.10 4.90 14.07
N ALA A 321 -16.65 4.73 15.27
CA ALA A 321 -18.04 4.97 15.56
C ALA A 321 -18.16 5.66 16.91
N ARG A 322 -19.02 6.68 16.96
CA ARG A 322 -19.33 7.37 18.22
C ARG A 322 -20.62 6.79 18.80
N ILE A 323 -20.49 6.02 19.87
CA ILE A 323 -21.55 5.14 20.37
C ILE A 323 -21.82 5.43 21.85
N MET A 324 -23.09 5.41 22.23
CA MET A 324 -23.56 5.34 23.61
C MET A 324 -24.15 3.96 23.88
N LEU A 325 -23.61 3.26 24.88
CA LEU A 325 -24.01 1.90 25.21
C LEU A 325 -25.25 1.89 26.13
N PRO A 326 -26.13 0.88 25.98
CA PRO A 326 -27.28 0.73 26.85
C PRO A 326 -26.91 0.14 28.21
N GLU A 327 -27.51 0.67 29.27
CA GLU A 327 -27.52 0.02 30.58
C GLU A 327 -28.45 -1.20 30.57
N GLY A 328 -28.05 -2.28 31.25
CA GLY A 328 -28.96 -3.36 31.60
C GLY A 328 -28.32 -4.72 31.65
N LYS A 329 -28.53 -5.44 32.76
CA LYS A 329 -28.01 -6.80 32.89
C LYS A 329 -28.59 -7.72 31.81
N GLY A 330 -27.76 -8.14 30.88
CA GLY A 330 -28.16 -8.94 29.72
C GLY A 330 -27.91 -8.25 28.38
N THR A 331 -27.60 -6.94 28.35
CA THR A 331 -27.16 -6.28 27.12
C THR A 331 -25.80 -6.82 26.68
N TRP A 332 -25.62 -6.87 25.36
CA TRP A 332 -24.32 -7.10 24.73
C TRP A 332 -24.24 -6.29 23.42
N PRO A 333 -23.99 -4.97 23.50
CA PRO A 333 -23.72 -4.14 22.32
C PRO A 333 -22.36 -4.49 21.70
N ALA A 334 -22.26 -4.42 20.37
CA ALA A 334 -21.00 -4.64 19.66
C ALA A 334 -20.84 -3.74 18.43
N PHE A 335 -19.59 -3.29 18.22
CA PHE A 335 -19.07 -2.69 17.00
C PHE A 335 -17.84 -3.48 16.58
N TRP A 336 -17.95 -4.19 15.46
CA TRP A 336 -17.01 -5.24 15.07
C TRP A 336 -17.02 -5.43 13.56
N MET A 337 -16.19 -6.33 13.05
CA MET A 337 -16.00 -6.50 11.62
C MET A 337 -15.81 -7.96 11.22
N MET A 338 -16.36 -8.29 10.05
CA MET A 338 -16.23 -9.61 9.42
C MET A 338 -15.81 -9.47 7.95
N PRO A 339 -15.25 -10.52 7.33
CA PRO A 339 -14.73 -10.43 5.98
C PRO A 339 -15.79 -10.42 4.89
N VAL A 340 -15.56 -9.59 3.87
CA VAL A 340 -16.41 -9.46 2.68
C VAL A 340 -16.30 -10.72 1.82
N GLY A 341 -17.44 -11.23 1.34
CA GLY A 341 -17.47 -12.30 0.34
C GLY A 341 -16.90 -13.64 0.79
N ASN A 342 -16.85 -13.89 2.11
CA ASN A 342 -16.22 -15.08 2.66
C ASN A 342 -16.93 -16.39 2.27
N ASP A 343 -16.17 -17.40 1.85
CA ASP A 343 -16.68 -18.76 1.67
C ASP A 343 -16.54 -19.56 2.97
N TRP A 344 -17.65 -19.69 3.68
CA TRP A 344 -17.73 -20.36 4.98
C TRP A 344 -17.36 -21.85 4.95
N ASN A 345 -17.33 -22.50 3.78
CA ASN A 345 -16.92 -23.91 3.69
C ASN A 345 -15.40 -24.06 3.68
N THR A 346 -14.70 -23.10 3.06
CA THR A 346 -13.24 -23.16 2.86
C THR A 346 -12.47 -22.25 3.81
N ASN A 347 -13.12 -21.20 4.32
CA ASN A 347 -12.59 -20.25 5.29
C ASN A 347 -13.63 -20.03 6.41
N PRO A 348 -13.94 -21.06 7.23
CA PRO A 348 -14.92 -20.93 8.31
C PRO A 348 -14.43 -19.98 9.40
N TRP A 349 -15.32 -19.52 10.27
CA TRP A 349 -14.89 -18.91 11.53
C TRP A 349 -14.17 -19.96 12.42
N PRO A 350 -13.05 -19.63 13.10
CA PRO A 350 -12.39 -18.32 13.18
C PRO A 350 -11.25 -18.14 12.15
N MET A 351 -11.08 -19.05 11.21
CA MET A 351 -10.04 -18.97 10.17
C MET A 351 -10.17 -17.72 9.29
N CYS A 352 -11.38 -17.24 9.07
CA CYS A 352 -11.65 -16.04 8.28
C CYS A 352 -11.28 -14.72 8.97
N GLY A 353 -10.98 -14.74 10.26
CA GLY A 353 -10.70 -13.54 11.02
C GLY A 353 -11.96 -12.79 11.46
N GLU A 354 -11.87 -12.18 12.63
CA GLU A 354 -12.87 -11.29 13.21
C GLU A 354 -12.15 -10.22 14.05
N ILE A 355 -12.61 -8.97 13.92
CA ILE A 355 -12.05 -7.80 14.61
C ILE A 355 -13.17 -7.15 15.42
N ASP A 356 -13.09 -7.27 16.73
CA ASP A 356 -14.04 -6.65 17.65
C ASP A 356 -13.46 -5.34 18.15
N ILE A 357 -13.98 -4.23 17.63
CA ILE A 357 -13.49 -2.88 17.94
C ILE A 357 -13.98 -2.48 19.34
N MET A 358 -15.25 -2.74 19.62
CA MET A 358 -15.88 -2.49 20.91
C MET A 358 -16.93 -3.56 21.17
N GLU A 359 -16.82 -4.20 22.32
CA GLU A 359 -17.89 -4.98 22.95
C GLU A 359 -18.00 -4.58 24.41
N GLU A 360 -19.20 -4.72 24.95
CA GLU A 360 -19.49 -4.59 26.37
C GLU A 360 -20.59 -5.59 26.73
N VAL A 361 -20.64 -6.01 27.98
CA VAL A 361 -21.74 -6.82 28.49
C VAL A 361 -22.29 -6.22 29.77
N GLY A 362 -23.58 -5.91 29.83
CA GLY A 362 -24.18 -5.20 30.97
C GLY A 362 -24.18 -5.98 32.31
N VAL A 363 -23.66 -7.22 32.32
CA VAL A 363 -23.31 -7.96 33.54
C VAL A 363 -22.00 -7.49 34.18
N VAL A 364 -21.15 -6.79 33.44
CA VAL A 364 -19.93 -6.10 33.88
C VAL A 364 -19.97 -4.66 33.33
N PRO A 365 -20.88 -3.83 33.88
CA PRO A 365 -21.18 -2.52 33.31
C PRO A 365 -19.93 -1.65 33.20
N ASN A 366 -19.85 -0.90 32.09
CA ASN A 366 -18.76 0.03 31.77
C ASN A 366 -17.39 -0.62 31.49
N GLU A 367 -17.28 -1.95 31.51
CA GLU A 367 -16.06 -2.64 31.07
C GLU A 367 -16.14 -2.93 29.57
N VAL A 368 -15.45 -2.10 28.79
CA VAL A 368 -15.37 -2.23 27.34
C VAL A 368 -14.19 -3.11 26.97
N SER A 369 -14.39 -4.02 26.02
CA SER A 369 -13.34 -4.84 25.43
C SER A 369 -13.18 -4.63 23.94
N SER A 370 -11.95 -4.85 23.46
CA SER A 370 -11.67 -5.17 22.06
C SER A 370 -11.06 -6.55 21.99
N SER A 371 -11.32 -7.26 20.90
CA SER A 371 -10.85 -8.63 20.71
C SER A 371 -10.46 -8.89 19.26
N ILE A 372 -9.55 -9.84 19.07
CA ILE A 372 -9.14 -10.34 17.76
C ILE A 372 -9.25 -11.85 17.77
N HIS A 373 -9.96 -12.37 16.77
CA HIS A 373 -10.27 -13.77 16.60
C HIS A 373 -9.66 -14.30 15.31
N THR A 374 -8.85 -15.34 15.42
CA THR A 374 -8.23 -16.07 14.31
C THR A 374 -8.26 -17.58 14.59
N GLN A 375 -7.88 -18.40 13.61
CA GLN A 375 -7.78 -19.86 13.79
C GLN A 375 -6.95 -20.25 15.03
N ASP A 376 -5.84 -19.56 15.28
CA ASP A 376 -4.93 -19.86 16.39
C ASP A 376 -5.24 -19.03 17.66
N TYR A 377 -5.96 -17.91 17.53
CA TYR A 377 -6.28 -16.99 18.61
C TYR A 377 -7.79 -16.76 18.69
N ASN A 378 -8.56 -17.61 19.38
CA ASN A 378 -10.02 -17.44 19.49
C ASN A 378 -10.57 -17.94 20.83
N HIS A 379 -11.79 -17.52 21.15
CA HIS A 379 -12.44 -17.79 22.44
C HIS A 379 -12.78 -19.27 22.65
N THR A 380 -13.04 -20.05 21.59
CA THR A 380 -13.39 -21.47 21.70
C THR A 380 -12.25 -22.30 22.26
N ILE A 381 -11.00 -21.87 22.05
CA ILE A 381 -9.79 -22.50 22.61
C ILE A 381 -9.10 -21.63 23.68
N GLY A 382 -9.67 -20.48 24.04
CA GLY A 382 -9.18 -19.59 25.09
C GLY A 382 -7.86 -18.88 24.77
N THR A 383 -7.58 -18.62 23.48
CA THR A 383 -6.32 -18.00 23.02
C THR A 383 -6.51 -16.66 22.33
N GLN A 384 -7.74 -16.14 22.28
CA GLN A 384 -8.07 -14.84 21.71
C GLN A 384 -7.19 -13.71 22.26
N LYS A 385 -7.00 -12.67 21.46
CA LYS A 385 -6.30 -11.47 21.91
C LYS A 385 -7.32 -10.43 22.31
N THR A 386 -7.66 -10.42 23.60
CA THR A 386 -8.62 -9.50 24.18
C THR A 386 -7.95 -8.58 25.17
N HIS A 387 -8.33 -7.30 25.16
CA HIS A 387 -8.09 -6.39 26.27
C HIS A 387 -9.41 -5.75 26.67
N ALA A 388 -9.66 -5.68 27.98
CA ALA A 388 -10.80 -5.03 28.58
C ALA A 388 -10.33 -3.97 29.56
N MET A 389 -11.02 -2.83 29.60
CA MET A 389 -10.79 -1.79 30.60
C MET A 389 -12.08 -1.07 30.94
N THR A 390 -12.14 -0.55 32.16
CA THR A 390 -13.26 0.28 32.60
C THR A 390 -13.21 1.64 31.91
N ILE A 391 -14.30 2.00 31.25
CA ILE A 391 -14.54 3.30 30.63
C ILE A 391 -15.65 3.98 31.43
N GLU A 392 -15.31 5.03 32.17
CA GLU A 392 -16.30 5.76 32.96
C GLU A 392 -17.45 6.25 32.06
N GLN A 393 -18.69 5.87 32.41
CA GLN A 393 -19.92 6.23 31.69
C GLN A 393 -19.99 5.73 30.23
N ALA A 394 -19.30 4.64 29.90
CA ALA A 394 -19.50 3.93 28.63
C ALA A 394 -20.98 3.59 28.40
N GLU A 395 -21.68 3.20 29.47
CA GLU A 395 -23.14 3.18 29.49
C GLU A 395 -23.69 4.59 29.75
N GLY A 396 -24.60 5.05 28.90
CA GLY A 396 -25.32 6.31 29.10
C GLY A 396 -24.61 7.59 28.62
N GLU A 397 -23.32 7.56 28.27
CA GLU A 397 -22.63 8.65 27.55
C GLU A 397 -22.03 8.18 26.21
N PHE A 398 -21.74 9.13 25.33
CA PHE A 398 -21.15 8.84 24.02
C PHE A 398 -19.62 8.81 24.10
N HIS A 399 -19.04 7.73 23.62
CA HIS A 399 -17.60 7.56 23.48
C HIS A 399 -17.22 7.29 22.02
N LEU A 400 -15.97 7.62 21.67
CA LEU A 400 -15.41 7.32 20.35
C LEU A 400 -14.69 5.97 20.41
N TYR A 401 -15.21 4.97 19.70
CA TYR A 401 -14.59 3.67 19.54
C TYR A 401 -13.96 3.59 18.16
N ALA A 402 -12.67 3.28 18.09
CA ALA A 402 -11.94 3.30 16.84
C ALA A 402 -10.98 2.13 16.66
N LEU A 403 -10.61 1.88 15.41
CA LEU A 403 -9.68 0.88 14.94
C LEU A 403 -8.75 1.53 13.93
N GLU A 404 -7.45 1.46 14.18
CA GLU A 404 -6.42 1.63 13.15
C GLU A 404 -5.93 0.24 12.73
N TRP A 405 -6.24 -0.12 11.48
CA TRP A 405 -5.85 -1.38 10.88
C TRP A 405 -4.94 -1.12 9.69
N THR A 406 -3.75 -1.71 9.74
CA THR A 406 -2.75 -1.69 8.68
C THR A 406 -2.37 -3.12 8.30
N GLU A 407 -1.56 -3.26 7.25
CA GLU A 407 -1.02 -4.56 6.87
C GLU A 407 -0.34 -5.29 8.05
N ASP A 408 0.36 -4.57 8.94
CA ASP A 408 1.23 -5.17 9.96
C ASP A 408 0.71 -5.05 11.40
N ALA A 409 -0.33 -4.25 11.64
CA ALA A 409 -0.83 -3.97 12.97
C ALA A 409 -2.33 -3.69 13.00
N ILE A 410 -2.95 -4.07 14.12
CA ILE A 410 -4.32 -3.72 14.50
C ILE A 410 -4.23 -3.07 15.87
N THR A 411 -4.71 -1.83 15.95
CA THR A 411 -4.79 -1.08 17.20
C THR A 411 -6.21 -0.53 17.36
N THR A 412 -6.87 -0.82 18.47
CA THR A 412 -8.17 -0.24 18.80
C THR A 412 -8.03 0.84 19.86
N TYR A 413 -8.99 1.75 19.89
CA TYR A 413 -8.98 2.92 20.77
C TYR A 413 -10.37 3.19 21.36
N VAL A 414 -10.38 3.72 22.58
CA VAL A 414 -11.54 4.39 23.19
C VAL A 414 -11.14 5.82 23.55
N ASP A 415 -11.83 6.81 22.99
CA ASP A 415 -11.54 8.25 23.15
C ASP A 415 -10.06 8.60 22.90
N GLY A 416 -9.48 8.00 21.85
CA GLY A 416 -8.08 8.19 21.47
C GLY A 416 -7.05 7.49 22.38
N LYS A 417 -7.48 6.75 23.41
CA LYS A 417 -6.60 5.91 24.23
C LYS A 417 -6.57 4.50 23.68
N VAL A 418 -5.36 3.91 23.58
CA VAL A 418 -5.19 2.53 23.11
C VAL A 418 -5.93 1.56 24.04
N GLN A 419 -6.81 0.76 23.45
CA GLN A 419 -7.54 -0.34 24.08
C GLN A 419 -6.81 -1.66 23.86
N LEU A 420 -6.58 -2.04 22.59
CA LEU A 420 -5.83 -3.23 22.21
C LEU A 420 -4.81 -2.87 21.14
N ALA A 421 -3.62 -3.47 21.18
CA ALA A 421 -2.61 -3.33 20.14
C ALA A 421 -1.96 -4.69 19.87
N VAL A 422 -2.09 -5.18 18.65
CA VAL A 422 -1.47 -6.44 18.21
C VAL A 422 -0.77 -6.24 16.87
N THR A 423 0.34 -6.95 16.66
CA THR A 423 1.10 -6.88 15.42
C THR A 423 1.26 -8.25 14.78
N LYS A 424 1.34 -8.27 13.44
CA LYS A 424 1.67 -9.46 12.65
C LYS A 424 2.98 -10.10 13.11
N GLN A 425 3.96 -9.28 13.49
CA GLN A 425 5.24 -9.76 14.02
C GLN A 425 5.07 -10.53 15.34
N GLN A 426 4.20 -10.08 16.24
CA GLN A 426 3.95 -10.74 17.53
C GLN A 426 3.11 -12.01 17.37
N LEU A 427 2.10 -11.99 16.50
CA LEU A 427 1.15 -13.09 16.36
C LEU A 427 1.60 -14.18 15.38
N GLY A 428 2.41 -13.81 14.38
CA GLY A 428 2.78 -14.65 13.23
C GLY A 428 2.12 -14.16 11.94
N ALA A 429 2.79 -14.39 10.81
CA ALA A 429 2.36 -13.89 9.49
C ALA A 429 1.55 -14.92 8.67
N GLY A 430 1.34 -16.13 9.19
CA GLY A 430 0.54 -17.15 8.49
C GLY A 430 -0.95 -16.84 8.60
N HIS A 431 -1.75 -17.34 7.65
CA HIS A 431 -3.21 -17.11 7.60
C HIS A 431 -3.92 -17.44 8.92
N ASN A 432 -3.53 -18.51 9.60
CA ASN A 432 -4.13 -18.88 10.88
C ASN A 432 -3.89 -17.87 12.01
N GLN A 433 -2.81 -17.08 11.91
CA GLN A 433 -2.43 -16.07 12.90
C GLN A 433 -2.80 -14.65 12.46
N TRP A 434 -2.84 -14.38 11.15
CA TRP A 434 -3.10 -13.06 10.58
C TRP A 434 -3.90 -13.14 9.27
N PRO A 435 -5.21 -13.44 9.33
CA PRO A 435 -6.10 -13.46 8.16
C PRO A 435 -6.54 -12.06 7.68
N PHE A 436 -5.96 -10.98 8.23
CA PHE A 436 -6.41 -9.61 8.02
C PHE A 436 -5.73 -8.94 6.81
N HIS A 437 -5.89 -9.55 5.62
CA HIS A 437 -5.26 -9.12 4.36
C HIS A 437 -6.24 -9.13 3.17
N TYR A 438 -7.52 -8.91 3.46
CA TYR A 438 -8.62 -8.73 2.51
C TYR A 438 -9.69 -7.84 3.15
N ALA A 439 -10.70 -7.41 2.39
CA ALA A 439 -11.69 -6.46 2.86
C ALA A 439 -12.59 -7.02 3.98
N PHE A 440 -12.87 -6.18 4.98
CA PHE A 440 -13.82 -6.43 6.07
C PHE A 440 -14.92 -5.36 6.06
N TYR A 441 -16.11 -5.72 6.55
CA TYR A 441 -17.25 -4.82 6.67
C TYR A 441 -17.63 -4.59 8.14
N PRO A 442 -17.99 -3.36 8.54
CA PRO A 442 -18.48 -3.07 9.88
C PRO A 442 -19.84 -3.69 10.19
N ILE A 443 -20.00 -4.09 11.45
CA ILE A 443 -21.21 -4.65 12.04
C ILE A 443 -21.55 -3.85 13.30
N LEU A 444 -22.82 -3.51 13.45
CA LEU A 444 -23.39 -3.00 14.69
C LEU A 444 -24.54 -3.90 15.12
N ASN A 445 -24.57 -4.31 16.38
CA ASN A 445 -25.70 -5.02 16.95
C ASN A 445 -25.87 -4.76 18.44
N LEU A 446 -27.06 -5.11 18.93
CA LEU A 446 -27.36 -5.19 20.34
C LEU A 446 -27.90 -6.59 20.66
N ALA A 447 -27.02 -7.49 21.10
CA ALA A 447 -27.44 -8.80 21.58
C ALA A 447 -28.09 -8.70 22.97
N TRP A 448 -28.85 -9.73 23.33
CA TRP A 448 -29.48 -9.88 24.64
C TRP A 448 -29.27 -11.30 25.19
N GLY A 449 -28.66 -11.41 26.36
CA GLY A 449 -28.32 -12.69 27.00
C GLY A 449 -27.13 -13.36 26.32
N GLY A 450 -27.28 -14.64 25.97
CA GLY A 450 -26.19 -15.44 25.44
C GLY A 450 -25.18 -15.89 26.49
N ASP A 451 -24.17 -16.64 26.03
CA ASP A 451 -23.17 -17.25 26.89
C ASP A 451 -22.35 -16.22 27.67
N TRP A 452 -22.16 -15.02 27.10
CA TRP A 452 -21.38 -13.94 27.72
C TRP A 452 -22.26 -12.82 28.29
N GLY A 453 -23.11 -12.18 27.47
CA GLY A 453 -24.03 -11.14 27.94
C GLY A 453 -24.98 -11.61 29.05
N GLY A 454 -25.31 -12.91 29.08
CA GLY A 454 -26.14 -13.56 30.08
C GLY A 454 -25.39 -14.43 31.09
N MET A 455 -24.06 -14.36 31.18
CA MET A 455 -23.26 -15.30 31.99
C MET A 455 -23.66 -15.34 33.49
N ASN A 456 -24.26 -14.26 34.00
CA ASN A 456 -24.78 -14.15 35.36
C ASN A 456 -26.31 -13.98 35.41
N GLY A 457 -27.01 -14.38 34.36
CA GLY A 457 -28.45 -14.16 34.15
C GLY A 457 -28.75 -12.83 33.46
N VAL A 458 -30.03 -12.64 33.11
CA VAL A 458 -30.55 -11.41 32.48
C VAL A 458 -31.60 -10.74 33.38
N ASP A 459 -31.80 -9.44 33.22
CA ASP A 459 -32.85 -8.66 33.88
C ASP A 459 -33.78 -8.04 32.81
N GLU A 460 -34.86 -8.75 32.48
CA GLU A 460 -35.82 -8.26 31.48
C GLU A 460 -36.55 -6.98 31.89
N SER A 461 -36.49 -6.57 33.17
CA SER A 461 -37.08 -5.28 33.59
C SER A 461 -36.33 -4.07 33.04
N ALA A 462 -35.10 -4.27 32.55
CA ALA A 462 -34.35 -3.25 31.82
C ALA A 462 -34.91 -2.99 30.40
N LEU A 463 -35.64 -3.95 29.81
CA LEU A 463 -36.20 -3.77 28.46
C LEU A 463 -37.36 -2.77 28.46
N PRO A 464 -37.48 -1.91 27.43
CA PRO A 464 -36.62 -1.82 26.25
C PRO A 464 -35.32 -1.04 26.52
N VAL A 465 -34.26 -1.42 25.81
CA VAL A 465 -32.94 -0.77 25.85
C VAL A 465 -32.49 -0.38 24.44
N THR A 466 -31.62 0.62 24.34
CA THR A 466 -31.19 1.18 23.05
C THR A 466 -29.70 1.47 23.05
N MET A 467 -28.97 0.91 22.09
CA MET A 467 -27.64 1.37 21.69
C MET A 467 -27.81 2.54 20.72
N LYS A 468 -27.14 3.66 20.97
CA LYS A 468 -27.22 4.85 20.10
C LYS A 468 -25.90 5.08 19.41
N VAL A 469 -25.93 5.32 18.10
CA VAL A 469 -24.75 5.58 17.27
C VAL A 469 -24.92 6.93 16.60
N ASP A 470 -24.00 7.85 16.90
CA ASP A 470 -24.01 9.20 16.35
C ASP A 470 -23.52 9.22 14.91
N TYR A 471 -22.46 8.47 14.62
CA TYR A 471 -21.95 8.27 13.27
C TYR A 471 -21.11 6.99 13.19
N VAL A 472 -20.88 6.52 11.96
CA VAL A 472 -19.79 5.59 11.62
C VAL A 472 -18.98 6.21 10.49
N ARG A 473 -17.65 6.20 10.60
CA ARG A 473 -16.74 6.78 9.61
C ARG A 473 -15.61 5.79 9.31
N VAL A 474 -15.19 5.77 8.04
CA VAL A 474 -14.10 4.94 7.55
C VAL A 474 -13.16 5.80 6.74
N PHE A 475 -11.87 5.67 7.05
CA PHE A 475 -10.79 6.40 6.44
C PHE A 475 -9.73 5.43 5.91
N GLN A 476 -9.03 5.81 4.85
CA GLN A 476 -7.87 5.05 4.33
C GLN A 476 -6.65 5.95 4.17
N LYS A 477 -5.45 5.35 4.18
CA LYS A 477 -4.21 6.11 3.96
C LYS A 477 -4.23 6.80 2.59
N LYS A 478 -3.71 8.03 2.56
CA LYS A 478 -3.62 8.87 1.36
C LYS A 478 -2.69 8.32 0.29
#